data_AF-A0A3A5K7S3-F1
#
_entry.id   AF-A0A3A5K7S3-F1
#
_cell.length_a   1.000
_cell.length_b   1.000
_cell.length_c   1.000
_cell.angle_alpha   90.00
_cell.angle_beta   90.00
_cell.angle_gamma   90.00
#
_symmetry.space_group_name_H-M   'P 1'
#
loop_
_entity.id
_entity.type
_entity.pdbx_description
1 polymer ?
#
loop_
_entity_poly.entity_id
_entity_poly.type
_entity_poly.pdbx_seq_one_letter_code
_entity_poly.pdbx_strand_id
1 'polypeptide(L)'
;MTMRSGRPPSDPYRKARFREIAREIVAKDRYNRKYGLSVDTAGTIANALERAYREGTRDGERGPAPVAEQPDSGPIEWALIPPRPRDAFWTICLFTLSRGGRPASSGRLVPAITERGTPGWMLDLQERTYEKLFGDRTIAPLVRLGLIAEASDDPAHRVVSKRGEETWGLFVQRGGQYPDDLTHL
;
A
#
# COMPACT_ATOMS: atom_id res chain seq x y z
N MET A 1 5.85 16.65 40.64
CA MET A 1 5.86 15.36 39.93
C MET A 1 5.58 15.62 38.45
N THR A 2 6.60 15.57 37.61
CA THR A 2 6.50 15.79 36.17
C THR A 2 6.10 14.47 35.51
N MET A 3 4.87 14.37 35.00
CA MET A 3 4.52 13.26 34.10
C MET A 3 5.38 13.40 32.85
N ARG A 4 6.35 12.50 32.68
CA ARG A 4 6.97 12.29 31.37
C ARG A 4 5.85 11.82 30.44
N SER A 5 5.37 12.71 29.59
CA SER A 5 4.50 12.40 28.47
C SER A 5 5.29 11.51 27.50
N GLY A 6 5.39 10.22 27.79
CA GLY A 6 5.89 9.24 26.86
C GLY A 6 5.06 9.33 25.59
N ARG A 7 5.70 9.53 24.45
CA ARG A 7 5.02 9.49 23.15
C ARG A 7 4.27 8.16 23.10
N PRO A 8 2.95 8.15 22.86
CA PRO A 8 2.23 6.90 22.72
C PRO A 8 2.91 6.07 21.61
N PRO A 9 3.02 4.74 21.79
CA PRO A 9 3.64 3.87 20.79
C PRO A 9 2.98 4.08 19.43
N SER A 10 3.77 3.99 18.36
CA SER A 10 3.25 4.21 17.01
C SER A 10 2.36 3.05 16.60
N ASP A 11 1.05 3.28 16.57
CA ASP A 11 0.09 2.34 16.00
C ASP A 11 0.20 2.34 14.45
N PRO A 12 0.66 1.24 13.82
CA PRO A 12 0.80 1.16 12.37
C PRO A 12 -0.55 1.26 11.64
N TYR A 13 -1.65 0.81 12.26
CA TYR A 13 -3.00 0.86 11.70
C TYR A 13 -3.54 2.29 11.69
N ARG A 14 -3.30 3.05 12.77
CA ARG A 14 -3.60 4.49 12.79
C ARG A 14 -2.85 5.23 11.69
N LYS A 15 -1.57 4.92 11.48
CA LYS A 15 -0.78 5.51 10.40
C LYS A 15 -1.31 5.11 9.01
N ALA A 16 -1.76 3.86 8.83
CA ALA A 16 -2.40 3.41 7.60
C ALA A 16 -3.69 4.20 7.32
N ARG A 17 -4.60 4.30 8.30
CA ARG A 17 -5.83 5.10 8.17
C ARG A 17 -5.55 6.55 7.79
N PHE A 18 -4.55 7.19 8.41
CA PHE A 18 -4.16 8.56 8.06
C PHE A 18 -3.67 8.70 6.62
N ARG A 19 -2.97 7.68 6.08
CA ARG A 19 -2.53 7.69 4.68
C ARG A 19 -3.70 7.56 3.70
N GLU A 20 -4.71 6.76 4.03
CA GLU A 20 -5.93 6.66 3.21
C GLU A 20 -6.69 7.99 3.19
N ILE A 21 -6.91 8.60 4.36
CA ILE A 21 -7.56 9.92 4.45
C ILE A 21 -6.78 10.96 3.62
N ALA A 22 -5.46 11.00 3.75
CA ALA A 22 -4.64 11.93 2.96
C ALA A 22 -4.75 11.67 1.45
N ARG A 23 -4.79 10.41 1.01
CA ARG A 23 -5.01 10.05 -0.40
C ARG A 23 -6.37 10.53 -0.89
N GLU A 24 -7.44 10.31 -0.13
CA GLU A 24 -8.80 10.73 -0.49
C GLU A 24 -8.90 12.24 -0.67
N ILE A 25 -8.32 13.01 0.27
CA ILE A 25 -8.31 14.47 0.21
C ILE A 25 -7.63 14.95 -1.08
N VAL A 26 -6.42 14.44 -1.37
CA VAL A 26 -5.65 14.84 -2.56
C VAL A 26 -6.33 14.37 -3.85
N ALA A 27 -6.94 13.19 -3.86
CA ALA A 27 -7.67 12.66 -5.01
C ALA A 27 -8.89 13.54 -5.33
N LYS A 28 -9.67 13.91 -4.30
CA LYS A 28 -10.83 14.80 -4.44
C LYS A 28 -10.43 16.20 -4.90
N ASP A 29 -9.38 16.78 -4.32
CA ASP A 29 -8.81 18.06 -4.76
C ASP A 29 -8.46 18.04 -6.25
N ARG A 30 -7.71 17.01 -6.70
CA ARG A 30 -7.31 16.87 -8.10
C ARG A 30 -8.52 16.70 -9.03
N TYR A 31 -9.50 15.89 -8.62
CA TYR A 31 -10.74 15.71 -9.36
C TYR A 31 -11.49 17.03 -9.53
N ASN A 32 -11.74 17.75 -8.44
CA ASN A 32 -12.45 19.02 -8.47
C ASN A 32 -11.76 20.05 -9.37
N ARG A 33 -10.43 20.18 -9.25
CA ARG A 33 -9.64 21.06 -10.13
C ARG A 33 -9.77 20.71 -11.60
N LYS A 34 -9.70 19.41 -11.93
CA LYS A 34 -9.82 18.92 -13.32
C LYS A 34 -11.16 19.31 -13.96
N TYR A 35 -12.23 19.31 -13.18
CA TYR A 35 -13.58 19.59 -13.66
C TYR A 35 -14.10 21.01 -13.32
N GLY A 36 -13.20 21.92 -12.91
CA GLY A 36 -13.57 23.31 -12.61
C GLY A 36 -14.49 23.49 -11.41
N LEU A 37 -14.58 22.48 -10.54
CA LEU A 37 -15.37 22.54 -9.30
C LEU A 37 -14.63 23.33 -8.23
N SER A 38 -15.37 23.91 -7.29
CA SER A 38 -14.78 24.59 -6.14
C SER A 38 -13.96 23.61 -5.27
N VAL A 39 -12.89 24.13 -4.69
CA VAL A 39 -11.91 23.35 -3.92
C VAL A 39 -11.70 24.02 -2.57
N ASP A 40 -11.98 23.30 -1.49
CA ASP A 40 -11.65 23.70 -0.11
C ASP A 40 -10.78 22.63 0.55
N THR A 41 -9.54 22.52 0.04
CA THR A 41 -8.58 21.53 0.55
C THR A 41 -8.11 21.89 1.95
N ALA A 42 -7.97 23.18 2.26
CA ALA A 42 -7.58 23.65 3.59
C ALA A 42 -8.63 23.29 4.65
N GLY A 43 -9.91 23.57 4.40
CA GLY A 43 -11.00 23.19 5.30
C GLY A 43 -11.16 21.68 5.43
N THR A 44 -10.98 20.93 4.34
CA THR A 44 -11.00 19.46 4.38
C THR A 44 -9.87 18.90 5.26
N ILE A 45 -8.65 19.46 5.16
CA ILE A 45 -7.52 19.08 6.02
C ILE A 45 -7.82 19.45 7.48
N ALA A 46 -8.31 20.66 7.75
CA ALA A 46 -8.65 21.10 9.10
C ALA A 46 -9.66 20.16 9.77
N ASN A 47 -10.73 19.78 9.07
CA ASN A 47 -11.74 18.84 9.56
C ASN A 47 -11.15 17.44 9.81
N ALA A 48 -10.26 16.96 8.93
CA ALA A 48 -9.61 15.67 9.13
C ALA A 48 -8.70 15.66 10.37
N LEU A 49 -7.96 16.75 10.60
CA LEU A 49 -7.14 16.94 11.79
C LEU A 49 -7.99 17.01 13.07
N GLU A 50 -9.08 17.77 13.05
CA GLU A 50 -9.99 17.88 14.19
C GLU A 50 -10.62 16.53 14.54
N ARG A 51 -11.07 15.77 13.52
CA ARG A 51 -11.63 14.43 13.71
C ARG A 51 -10.60 13.49 14.35
N ALA A 52 -9.37 13.46 13.82
CA ALA A 52 -8.29 12.63 14.36
C ALA A 52 -7.93 13.00 15.80
N TYR A 53 -7.97 14.30 16.14
CA TYR A 53 -7.77 14.77 17.51
C TYR A 53 -8.87 14.25 18.45
N ARG A 54 -10.15 14.42 18.07
CA ARG A 54 -11.30 13.94 18.87
C ARG A 54 -11.27 12.43 19.08
N GLU A 55 -10.90 11.67 18.04
CA GLU A 55 -10.71 10.21 18.13
C GLU A 55 -9.59 9.86 19.11
N GLY A 56 -8.42 10.49 18.98
CA GLY A 56 -7.28 10.24 19.86
C GLY A 56 -7.57 10.56 21.33
N THR A 57 -8.34 11.61 21.61
CA THR A 57 -8.76 11.95 22.98
C THR A 57 -9.68 10.87 23.57
N ARG A 58 -10.66 10.39 22.80
CA ARG A 58 -11.56 9.30 23.22
C ARG A 58 -10.83 7.98 23.45
N ASP A 59 -9.86 7.65 22.59
CA ASP A 59 -9.02 6.47 22.76
C ASP A 59 -8.16 6.57 24.03
N GLY A 60 -7.63 7.76 24.33
CA GLY A 60 -6.85 8.03 25.54
C GLY A 60 -7.65 7.81 26.83
N GLU A 61 -8.95 8.12 26.83
CA GLU A 61 -9.87 7.87 27.96
C GLU A 61 -10.19 6.37 28.14
N ARG A 62 -10.16 5.58 27.06
CA ARG A 62 -10.44 4.13 27.07
C ARG A 62 -9.20 3.26 27.37
N GLY A 63 -8.02 3.88 27.51
CA GLY A 63 -6.74 3.19 27.65
C GLY A 63 -6.16 2.73 26.31
N PRO A 64 -4.86 2.41 26.25
CA PRO A 64 -4.22 2.01 25.01
C PRO A 64 -4.83 0.70 24.50
N ALA A 65 -5.35 0.74 23.27
CA ALA A 65 -5.68 -0.49 22.55
C ALA A 65 -4.40 -1.33 22.39
N PRO A 66 -4.48 -2.67 22.50
CA PRO A 66 -3.33 -3.53 22.22
C PRO A 66 -2.86 -3.24 20.80
N VAL A 67 -1.60 -2.80 20.68
CA VAL A 67 -0.95 -2.65 19.37
C VAL A 67 -0.79 -4.07 18.84
N ALA A 68 -1.50 -4.42 17.78
CA ALA A 68 -1.25 -5.68 17.09
C ALA A 68 0.18 -5.60 16.52
N GLU A 69 1.11 -6.27 17.21
CA GLU A 69 2.46 -6.49 16.69
C GLU A 69 2.33 -7.39 15.48
N GLN A 70 2.73 -6.87 14.33
CA GLN A 70 2.80 -7.69 13.14
C GLN A 70 4.05 -8.57 13.29
N PRO A 71 3.94 -9.90 13.14
CA PRO A 71 5.11 -10.75 13.28
C PRO A 71 6.14 -10.39 12.21
N ASP A 72 7.42 -10.35 12.60
CA ASP A 72 8.53 -10.06 11.68
C ASP A 72 8.55 -11.03 10.49
N SER A 73 8.03 -12.25 10.72
CA SER A 73 7.79 -13.31 9.74
C SER A 73 6.29 -13.54 9.47
N GLY A 74 5.87 -13.51 8.21
CA GLY A 74 4.52 -13.90 7.78
C GLY A 74 3.83 -12.86 6.88
N PRO A 75 2.60 -13.16 6.42
CA PRO A 75 1.86 -12.29 5.52
C PRO A 75 1.59 -10.92 6.15
N ILE A 76 1.64 -9.88 5.33
CA ILE A 76 1.34 -8.52 5.76
C ILE A 76 -0.16 -8.27 5.64
N GLU A 77 -0.76 -7.63 6.63
CA GLU A 77 -2.12 -7.13 6.53
C GLU A 77 -2.24 -6.11 5.41
N TRP A 78 -3.19 -6.34 4.51
CA TRP A 78 -3.34 -5.57 3.27
C TRP A 78 -3.41 -4.06 3.49
N ALA A 79 -4.13 -3.61 4.53
CA ALA A 79 -4.27 -2.21 4.89
C ALA A 79 -2.94 -1.52 5.26
N LEU A 80 -1.92 -2.27 5.68
CA LEU A 80 -0.61 -1.71 6.08
C LEU A 80 0.30 -1.43 4.88
N ILE A 81 -0.02 -1.96 3.69
CA ILE A 81 0.68 -1.63 2.46
C ILE A 81 0.28 -0.20 2.04
N PRO A 82 1.24 0.74 1.88
CA PRO A 82 0.91 2.11 1.54
C PRO A 82 0.11 2.19 0.23
N PRO A 83 -0.85 3.11 0.09
CA PRO A 83 -1.87 3.04 -0.97
C PRO A 83 -1.31 2.90 -2.39
N ARG A 84 -0.36 3.75 -2.79
CA ARG A 84 0.21 3.70 -4.14
C ARG A 84 1.03 2.42 -4.40
N PRO A 85 1.92 1.98 -3.49
CA PRO A 85 2.52 0.65 -3.55
C PRO A 85 1.49 -0.49 -3.56
N ARG A 86 0.40 -0.40 -2.81
CA ARG A 86 -0.68 -1.41 -2.74
C ARG A 86 -1.37 -1.57 -4.10
N ASP A 87 -1.70 -0.49 -4.78
CA ASP A 87 -2.25 -0.51 -6.15
C ASP A 87 -1.32 -1.24 -7.14
N ALA A 88 -0.01 -0.96 -7.04
CA ALA A 88 1.00 -1.62 -7.85
C ALA A 88 1.13 -3.10 -7.51
N PHE A 89 1.20 -3.43 -6.22
CA PHE A 89 1.33 -4.80 -5.73
C PHE A 89 0.13 -5.67 -6.13
N TRP A 90 -1.08 -5.13 -5.98
CA TRP A 90 -2.30 -5.79 -6.46
C TRP A 90 -2.21 -6.10 -7.96
N THR A 91 -1.74 -5.14 -8.77
CA THR A 91 -1.59 -5.35 -10.21
C THR A 91 -0.57 -6.47 -10.48
N ILE A 92 0.61 -6.39 -9.84
CA ILE A 92 1.68 -7.37 -9.98
C ILE A 92 1.13 -8.76 -9.63
N CYS A 93 0.60 -8.95 -8.43
CA CYS A 93 0.09 -10.25 -7.98
C CYS A 93 -1.05 -10.78 -8.85
N LEU A 94 -1.96 -9.92 -9.31
CA LEU A 94 -3.04 -10.35 -10.19
C LEU A 94 -2.50 -10.98 -11.48
N PHE A 95 -1.48 -10.37 -12.07
CA PHE A 95 -0.92 -10.84 -13.33
C PHE A 95 0.17 -11.91 -13.16
N THR A 96 0.89 -11.94 -12.04
CA THR A 96 1.93 -12.96 -11.79
C THR A 96 1.41 -14.20 -11.09
N LEU A 97 0.44 -14.07 -10.18
CA LEU A 97 -0.05 -15.16 -9.34
C LEU A 97 -1.48 -15.59 -9.68
N SER A 98 -2.21 -14.80 -10.47
CA SER A 98 -3.64 -14.97 -10.73
C SER A 98 -4.51 -14.92 -9.46
N ARG A 99 -5.82 -15.10 -9.64
CA ARG A 99 -6.75 -15.51 -8.58
C ARG A 99 -7.00 -17.00 -8.73
N GLY A 100 -7.00 -17.74 -7.62
CA GLY A 100 -6.98 -19.21 -7.56
C GLY A 100 -7.67 -19.94 -8.72
N GLY A 101 -6.97 -20.97 -9.23
CA GLY A 101 -7.49 -21.91 -10.23
C GLY A 101 -7.01 -21.68 -11.67
N ARG A 102 -6.33 -20.56 -11.97
CA ARG A 102 -5.63 -20.37 -13.25
C ARG A 102 -4.11 -20.50 -13.04
N PRO A 103 -3.38 -21.13 -13.97
CA PRO A 103 -1.93 -21.17 -13.88
C PRO A 103 -1.40 -19.75 -13.87
N ALA A 104 -0.59 -19.45 -12.86
CA ALA A 104 0.18 -18.23 -12.75
C ALA A 104 1.10 -18.10 -13.98
N SER A 105 1.03 -16.99 -14.71
CA SER A 105 2.09 -16.61 -15.63
C SER A 105 3.29 -16.20 -14.78
N SER A 106 4.44 -16.86 -14.95
CA SER A 106 5.70 -16.53 -14.25
C SER A 106 6.21 -15.16 -14.68
N GLY A 107 5.59 -14.11 -14.14
CA GLY A 107 5.90 -12.74 -14.47
C GLY A 107 6.95 -12.16 -13.54
N ARG A 108 7.76 -11.27 -14.08
CA ARG A 108 8.84 -10.59 -13.35
C ARG A 108 8.83 -9.11 -13.67
N LEU A 109 9.39 -8.33 -12.77
CA LEU A 109 9.67 -6.92 -12.98
C LEU A 109 11.06 -6.79 -13.58
N VAL A 110 11.13 -6.18 -14.76
CA VAL A 110 12.38 -5.84 -15.44
C VAL A 110 12.67 -4.35 -15.31
N PRO A 111 13.93 -3.92 -15.18
CA PRO A 111 14.28 -2.50 -15.19
C PRO A 111 13.78 -1.82 -16.45
N ALA A 112 13.19 -0.64 -16.31
CA ALA A 112 12.67 0.14 -17.43
C ALA A 112 12.81 1.65 -17.16
N ILE A 113 12.66 2.44 -18.22
CA ILE A 113 12.59 3.90 -18.12
C ILE A 113 11.11 4.30 -18.19
N THR A 114 10.66 5.00 -17.17
CA THR A 114 9.30 5.57 -17.11
C THR A 114 9.12 6.65 -18.18
N GLU A 115 7.88 6.99 -18.52
CA GLU A 115 7.54 8.10 -19.45
C GLU A 115 8.18 9.45 -19.08
N ARG A 116 8.52 9.64 -17.80
CA ARG A 116 9.19 10.85 -17.29
C ARG A 116 10.71 10.80 -17.38
N GLY A 117 11.29 9.79 -18.03
CA GLY A 117 12.72 9.58 -18.11
C GLY A 117 13.38 9.09 -16.82
N THR A 118 12.59 8.69 -15.81
CA THR A 118 13.12 8.22 -14.52
C THR A 118 13.20 6.69 -14.45
N PRO A 119 14.11 6.11 -13.66
CA PRO A 119 14.17 4.67 -13.44
C PRO A 119 12.87 4.11 -12.89
N GLY A 120 12.50 2.93 -13.37
CA GLY A 120 11.32 2.20 -12.95
C GLY A 120 11.38 0.74 -13.34
N TRP A 121 10.21 0.12 -13.35
CA TRP A 121 10.03 -1.31 -13.44
C TRP A 121 8.86 -1.60 -14.38
N MET A 122 9.06 -2.50 -15.33
CA MET A 122 8.01 -2.99 -16.23
C MET A 122 7.66 -4.42 -15.86
N LEU A 123 6.37 -4.76 -15.89
CA LEU A 123 5.94 -6.13 -15.67
C LEU A 123 6.02 -6.94 -16.98
N ASP A 124 6.99 -7.83 -17.04
CA ASP A 124 7.19 -8.81 -18.11
C ASP A 124 6.40 -10.09 -17.78
N LEU A 125 5.42 -10.45 -18.61
CA LEU A 125 4.59 -11.64 -18.44
C LEU A 125 4.92 -12.76 -19.44
N GLN A 126 6.12 -12.79 -20.03
CA GLN A 126 6.67 -13.79 -20.98
C GLN A 126 5.84 -14.05 -22.26
N GLU A 127 4.54 -14.29 -22.16
CA GLU A 127 3.59 -14.58 -23.24
C GLU A 127 2.82 -13.34 -23.71
N ARG A 128 2.80 -12.27 -22.90
CA ARG A 128 2.20 -10.98 -23.26
C ARG A 128 3.00 -9.83 -22.66
N THR A 129 3.28 -8.80 -23.47
CA THR A 129 3.82 -7.55 -22.95
C THR A 129 2.72 -6.81 -22.21
N TYR A 130 2.82 -6.73 -20.88
CA TYR A 130 1.99 -5.83 -20.08
C TYR A 130 2.75 -4.54 -19.86
N GLU A 131 2.44 -3.51 -20.65
CA GLU A 131 3.22 -2.27 -20.75
C GLU A 131 3.12 -1.33 -19.53
N LYS A 132 2.56 -1.78 -18.40
CA LYS A 132 2.44 -0.92 -17.23
C LYS A 132 3.80 -0.74 -16.56
N LEU A 133 4.21 0.52 -16.49
CA LEU A 133 5.43 0.97 -15.83
C LEU A 133 5.14 1.40 -14.39
N PHE A 134 5.99 0.96 -13.47
CA PHE A 134 5.99 1.35 -12.07
C PHE A 134 7.27 2.15 -11.78
N GLY A 135 7.12 3.40 -11.34
CA GLY A 135 8.28 4.17 -10.91
C GLY A 135 8.93 3.58 -9.66
N ASP A 136 10.24 3.74 -9.53
CA ASP A 136 11.02 3.12 -8.44
C ASP A 136 10.48 3.44 -7.03
N ARG A 137 10.04 4.69 -6.80
CA ARG A 137 9.40 5.12 -5.54
C ARG A 137 8.12 4.35 -5.18
N THR A 138 7.51 3.66 -6.14
CA THR A 138 6.33 2.80 -5.92
C THR A 138 6.75 1.38 -5.53
N ILE A 139 7.84 0.87 -6.10
CA ILE A 139 8.34 -0.49 -5.85
C ILE A 139 9.21 -0.58 -4.59
N ALA A 140 10.04 0.43 -4.32
CA ALA A 140 10.94 0.43 -3.16
C ALA A 140 10.25 0.16 -1.80
N PRO A 141 9.03 0.67 -1.52
CA PRO A 141 8.28 0.27 -0.33
C PRO A 141 7.92 -1.22 -0.29
N LEU A 142 7.58 -1.83 -1.43
CA LEU A 142 7.25 -3.26 -1.51
C LEU A 142 8.47 -4.14 -1.24
N VAL A 143 9.64 -3.72 -1.72
CA VAL A 143 10.93 -4.37 -1.41
C VAL A 143 11.25 -4.26 0.07
N ARG A 144 11.10 -3.08 0.69
CA ARG A 144 11.34 -2.89 2.14
C ARG A 144 10.37 -3.69 3.01
N LEU A 145 9.14 -3.90 2.54
CA LEU A 145 8.15 -4.76 3.20
C LEU A 145 8.42 -6.26 2.92
N GLY A 146 9.42 -6.59 2.11
CA GLY A 146 9.75 -7.97 1.74
C GLY A 146 8.70 -8.64 0.86
N LEU A 147 7.81 -7.88 0.21
CA LEU A 147 6.77 -8.41 -0.69
C LEU A 147 7.29 -8.67 -2.12
N ILE A 148 8.34 -7.95 -2.49
CA ILE A 148 9.06 -8.09 -3.75
C ILE A 148 10.52 -8.37 -3.41
N ALA A 149 11.13 -9.33 -4.10
CA ALA A 149 12.52 -9.75 -3.90
C ALA A 149 13.29 -9.77 -5.23
N GLU A 150 14.61 -9.90 -5.13
CA GLU A 150 15.48 -10.16 -6.29
C GLU A 150 15.17 -11.54 -6.85
N ALA A 151 15.17 -11.66 -8.18
CA ALA A 151 15.03 -12.94 -8.83
C ALA A 151 16.32 -13.76 -8.62
N SER A 152 16.19 -15.08 -8.41
CA SER A 152 17.34 -15.95 -8.13
C SER A 152 18.24 -16.17 -9.34
N ASP A 153 17.67 -16.09 -10.54
CA ASP A 153 18.33 -16.27 -11.83
C ASP A 153 19.01 -14.99 -12.32
N ASP A 154 18.41 -13.83 -12.07
CA ASP A 154 18.94 -12.52 -12.45
C ASP A 154 18.67 -11.46 -11.38
N PRO A 155 19.71 -11.00 -10.66
CA PRO A 155 19.58 -9.94 -9.65
C PRO A 155 19.13 -8.58 -10.21
N ALA A 156 19.14 -8.36 -11.52
CA ALA A 156 18.56 -7.17 -12.13
C ALA A 156 17.03 -7.22 -12.17
N HIS A 157 16.43 -8.41 -12.10
CA HIS A 157 14.99 -8.60 -12.09
C HIS A 157 14.42 -8.66 -10.67
N ARG A 158 13.12 -8.41 -10.55
CA ARG A 158 12.39 -8.57 -9.28
C ARG A 158 11.18 -9.47 -9.46
N VAL A 159 10.85 -10.25 -8.44
CA VAL A 159 9.71 -11.17 -8.42
C VAL A 159 8.92 -10.99 -7.14
N VAL A 160 7.68 -11.50 -7.12
CA VAL A 160 6.92 -11.60 -5.87
C VAL A 160 7.65 -12.59 -4.96
N SER A 161 7.91 -12.18 -3.72
CA SER A 161 8.57 -13.05 -2.75
C SER A 161 7.57 -14.06 -2.17
N LYS A 162 8.06 -15.08 -1.45
CA LYS A 162 7.19 -15.97 -0.66
C LYS A 162 6.27 -15.21 0.30
N ARG A 163 6.79 -14.18 1.00
CA ARG A 163 5.97 -13.33 1.88
C ARG A 163 4.90 -12.57 1.07
N GLY A 164 5.23 -12.13 -0.14
CA GLY A 164 4.31 -11.52 -1.08
C GLY A 164 3.19 -12.46 -1.52
N GLU A 165 3.53 -13.71 -1.84
CA GLU A 165 2.56 -14.76 -2.19
C GLU A 165 1.61 -15.06 -1.03
N GLU A 166 2.14 -15.24 0.18
CA GLU A 166 1.34 -15.47 1.39
C GLU A 166 0.40 -14.28 1.67
N THR A 167 0.90 -13.05 1.49
CA THR A 167 0.13 -11.81 1.65
C THR A 167 -1.02 -11.74 0.63
N TRP A 168 -0.74 -12.06 -0.63
CA TRP A 168 -1.75 -12.12 -1.70
C TRP A 168 -2.79 -13.22 -1.43
N GLY A 169 -2.34 -14.40 -1.01
CA GLY A 169 -3.20 -15.52 -0.65
C GLY A 169 -4.18 -15.14 0.46
N LEU A 170 -3.69 -14.48 1.53
CA LEU A 170 -4.54 -14.00 2.62
C LEU A 170 -5.56 -12.94 2.14
N PHE A 171 -5.14 -12.01 1.28
CA PHE A 171 -6.03 -11.01 0.68
C PHE A 171 -7.17 -11.65 -0.11
N VAL A 172 -6.84 -12.62 -0.99
CA VAL A 172 -7.85 -13.35 -1.78
C VAL A 172 -8.76 -14.20 -0.89
N GLN A 173 -8.19 -14.89 0.11
CA GLN A 173 -8.95 -15.70 1.06
C GLN A 173 -9.97 -14.88 1.85
N ARG A 174 -9.63 -13.64 2.20
CA ARG A 174 -10.53 -12.69 2.87
C ARG A 174 -11.53 -12.02 1.92
N GLY A 175 -11.57 -12.42 0.65
CA GLY A 175 -12.53 -11.92 -0.35
C GLY A 175 -12.10 -10.63 -1.04
N GLY A 176 -10.84 -10.23 -0.95
CA GLY A 176 -10.31 -9.02 -1.58
C GLY A 176 -10.41 -9.05 -3.11
N GLN A 177 -11.08 -8.05 -3.69
CA GLN A 177 -11.30 -7.91 -5.13
C GLN A 177 -10.55 -6.73 -5.76
N TYR A 178 -10.35 -5.65 -5.04
CA TYR A 178 -9.72 -4.43 -5.53
C TYR A 178 -8.66 -3.94 -4.53
N PRO A 179 -7.69 -3.12 -4.96
CA PRO A 179 -6.64 -2.65 -4.07
C PRO A 179 -7.16 -2.01 -2.79
N ASP A 180 -8.27 -1.28 -2.88
CA ASP A 180 -8.87 -0.52 -1.77
C ASP A 180 -9.75 -1.38 -0.84
N ASP A 181 -9.96 -2.66 -1.16
CA ASP A 181 -10.68 -3.59 -0.29
C ASP A 181 -9.85 -3.93 0.96
N LEU A 182 -10.53 -4.27 2.06
CA LEU A 182 -9.89 -4.66 3.33
C LEU A 182 -8.96 -3.58 3.91
N THR A 183 -9.22 -2.31 3.60
CA THR A 183 -8.48 -1.14 4.11
C THR A 183 -9.20 -0.41 5.25
N HIS A 184 -10.51 -0.66 5.42
CA HIS A 184 -11.31 -0.14 6.52
C HIS A 184 -11.04 -0.98 7.77
N LEU A 185 -10.14 -0.46 8.61
CA LEU A 185 -9.70 -1.01 9.89
C LEU A 185 -10.50 -0.46 11.07
#